data_AF-A0A4Y6RRL1-F1
#
_entry.id   AF-A0A4Y6RRL1-F1
#
_cell.length_a   1.000
_cell.length_b   1.000
_cell.length_c   1.000
_cell.angle_alpha   90.00
_cell.angle_beta   90.00
_cell.angle_gamma   90.00
#
_symmetry.space_group_name_H-M   'P 1'
#
loop_
_entity.id
_entity.type
_entity.pdbx_description
1 polymer ?
#
loop_
_entity_poly.entity_id
_entity_poly.type
_entity_poly.pdbx_seq_one_letter_code
_entity_poly.pdbx_strand_id
1 'polypeptide(L)'
;MDDQTKTELEAAVFRRLVEHLRGRTDVQNIDMMNLAGFCRNCLSNWYAEAANEKGLDVEKEAARELVYGMPYADWKAKHQTEATEEQKAAFKKSHPHHH
;
A
#
# COMPACT_ATOMS: atom_id res chain seq x y z
N MET A 1 11.73 -26.27 -7.19
CA MET A 1 12.19 -24.97 -6.66
C MET A 1 12.26 -25.13 -5.16
N ASP A 2 13.42 -24.84 -4.56
CA ASP A 2 13.57 -24.84 -3.10
C ASP A 2 12.92 -23.60 -2.46
N ASP A 3 12.71 -23.67 -1.15
CA ASP A 3 11.98 -22.64 -0.40
C ASP A 3 12.71 -21.30 -0.35
N GLN A 4 14.05 -21.31 -0.40
CA GLN A 4 14.84 -20.08 -0.44
C GLN A 4 14.62 -19.38 -1.78
N THR A 5 14.78 -20.10 -2.90
CA THR A 5 14.53 -19.57 -4.25
C THR A 5 13.09 -19.04 -4.36
N LYS A 6 12.11 -19.75 -3.80
CA LYS A 6 10.71 -19.30 -3.76
C LYS A 6 10.56 -17.95 -3.05
N THR A 7 11.14 -17.83 -1.85
CA THR A 7 11.10 -16.61 -1.02
C THR A 7 11.75 -15.43 -1.74
N GLU A 8 12.90 -15.66 -2.39
CA GLU A 8 13.61 -14.62 -3.15
C GLU A 8 12.79 -14.09 -4.33
N LEU A 9 12.09 -14.98 -5.04
CA LEU A 9 11.21 -14.62 -6.15
C LEU A 9 9.96 -13.86 -5.68
N GLU A 10 9.32 -14.31 -4.61
CA GLU A 10 8.16 -13.60 -4.01
C GLU A 10 8.56 -12.18 -3.57
N ALA A 11 9.71 -12.04 -2.90
CA ALA A 11 10.24 -10.74 -2.52
C ALA A 11 10.59 -9.87 -3.74
N ALA A 12 11.13 -10.45 -4.82
CA ALA A 12 11.43 -9.73 -6.06
C ALA A 12 10.16 -9.22 -6.76
N VAL A 13 9.10 -10.04 -6.80
CA VAL A 13 7.81 -9.65 -7.37
C VAL A 13 7.16 -8.54 -6.53
N PHE A 14 7.21 -8.65 -5.20
CA PHE A 14 6.70 -7.59 -4.32
C PHE A 14 7.44 -6.26 -4.53
N ARG A 15 8.78 -6.28 -4.59
CA ARG A 15 9.58 -5.07 -4.90
C ARG A 15 9.19 -4.45 -6.24
N ARG A 16 8.96 -5.29 -7.27
CA ARG A 16 8.51 -4.83 -8.59
C ARG A 16 7.10 -4.23 -8.56
N LEU A 17 6.18 -4.78 -7.78
CA LEU A 17 4.85 -4.21 -7.58
C LEU A 17 4.93 -2.83 -6.92
N VAL A 18 5.72 -2.72 -5.85
CA VAL A 18 5.94 -1.46 -5.13
C VAL A 18 6.52 -0.41 -6.08
N GLU A 19 7.55 -0.76 -6.85
CA GLU A 19 8.13 0.14 -7.86
C GLU A 19 7.12 0.56 -8.92
N HIS A 20 6.32 -0.38 -9.44
CA HIS A 20 5.25 -0.07 -10.40
C HIS A 20 4.24 0.94 -9.83
N LEU A 21 3.81 0.74 -8.58
CA LEU A 21 2.85 1.63 -7.91
C LEU A 21 3.43 3.02 -7.58
N ARG A 22 4.75 3.14 -7.41
CA ARG A 22 5.45 4.43 -7.27
C ARG A 22 5.48 5.20 -8.59
N GLY A 23 5.68 4.51 -9.71
CA GLY A 23 5.63 5.11 -11.05
C GLY A 23 4.22 5.50 -11.49
N ARG A 24 3.18 4.86 -10.95
CA ARG A 24 1.76 5.12 -11.23
C ARG A 24 1.14 6.09 -10.22
N THR A 25 1.67 7.31 -10.14
CA THR A 25 1.15 8.35 -9.24
C THR A 25 -0.27 8.80 -9.59
N ASP A 26 -0.72 8.55 -10.81
CA ASP A 26 -2.10 8.76 -11.27
C ASP A 26 -3.11 7.83 -10.59
N VAL A 27 -2.69 6.64 -10.14
CA VAL A 27 -3.57 5.67 -9.50
C VAL A 27 -3.75 6.03 -8.03
N GLN A 28 -4.90 6.60 -7.67
CA GLN A 28 -5.20 6.98 -6.29
C GLN A 28 -5.55 5.75 -5.43
N ASN A 29 -5.21 5.81 -4.15
CA ASN A 29 -5.52 4.71 -3.22
C ASN A 29 -7.02 4.45 -3.10
N ILE A 30 -7.87 5.48 -3.19
CA ILE A 30 -9.33 5.30 -3.09
C ILE A 30 -9.88 4.49 -4.27
N ASP A 31 -9.33 4.67 -5.48
CA ASP A 31 -9.73 3.88 -6.65
C ASP A 31 -9.30 2.42 -6.50
N MET A 32 -8.08 2.18 -6.00
CA MET A 32 -7.61 0.83 -5.71
C MET A 32 -8.48 0.14 -4.65
N MET A 33 -8.85 0.86 -3.58
CA MET A 33 -9.76 0.34 -2.56
C MET A 33 -11.12 0.00 -3.16
N ASN A 34 -11.72 0.93 -3.92
CA ASN A 34 -13.04 0.74 -4.54
C ASN A 34 -13.07 -0.45 -5.51
N LEU A 35 -11.97 -0.70 -6.24
CA LEU A 35 -11.90 -1.73 -7.25
C LEU A 35 -11.45 -3.09 -6.70
N ALA A 36 -10.39 -3.10 -5.88
CA ALA A 36 -9.64 -4.30 -5.52
C ALA A 36 -9.62 -4.61 -4.02
N GLY A 37 -10.17 -3.72 -3.17
CA GLY A 37 -10.20 -3.92 -1.71
C GLY A 37 -8.84 -3.78 -1.02
N PHE A 38 -7.80 -3.31 -1.72
CA PHE A 38 -6.51 -2.96 -1.12
C PHE A 38 -5.86 -1.77 -1.83
N CYS A 39 -4.93 -1.11 -1.14
CA CYS A 39 -4.14 -0.01 -1.71
C CYS A 39 -2.72 0.00 -1.14
N ARG A 40 -1.92 1.02 -1.47
CA ARG A 40 -0.55 1.18 -0.95
C ARG A 40 -0.48 1.19 0.58
N ASN A 41 -1.49 1.74 1.25
CA ASN A 41 -1.57 1.73 2.71
C ASN A 41 -1.78 0.32 3.27
N CYS A 42 -2.53 -0.55 2.58
CA CYS A 42 -2.68 -1.95 2.97
C CYS A 42 -1.35 -2.70 2.86
N LEU A 43 -0.61 -2.49 1.76
CA LEU A 43 0.75 -3.05 1.61
C LEU A 43 1.69 -2.59 2.73
N SER A 44 1.57 -1.34 3.17
CA SER A 44 2.37 -0.80 4.29
C SER A 44 1.99 -1.47 5.61
N ASN A 45 0.70 -1.64 5.88
CA ASN A 45 0.23 -2.33 7.08
C ASN A 45 0.67 -3.80 7.11
N TRP A 46 0.52 -4.53 5.99
CA TRP A 46 0.95 -5.94 5.91
C TRP A 46 2.46 -6.10 6.12
N TYR A 47 3.26 -5.14 5.64
CA TYR A 47 4.70 -5.13 5.92
C TYR A 47 4.99 -4.98 7.42
N ALA A 48 4.33 -4.03 8.08
CA ALA A 48 4.49 -3.81 9.52
C ALA A 48 4.01 -5.01 10.35
N GLU A 49 2.86 -5.59 9.99
CA GLU A 49 2.33 -6.82 10.61
C GLU A 49 3.32 -7.99 10.47
N ALA A 50 3.85 -8.23 9.27
CA ALA A 50 4.84 -9.29 9.03
C ALA A 50 6.16 -9.08 9.77
N ALA A 51 6.56 -7.83 10.01
CA ALA A 51 7.72 -7.50 10.84
C ALA A 51 7.44 -7.75 12.33
N ASN A 52 6.28 -7.31 12.81
CA ASN A 52 5.84 -7.51 14.20
C ASN A 52 5.72 -8.99 14.55
N GLU A 53 5.23 -9.83 13.64
CA GLU A 53 5.22 -11.30 13.80
C GLU A 53 6.62 -11.91 13.99
N LYS A 54 7.66 -11.22 13.51
CA LYS A 54 9.07 -11.59 13.70
C LYS A 54 9.72 -10.90 14.91
N GLY A 55 8.94 -10.20 15.72
CA GLY A 55 9.45 -9.42 16.87
C GLY A 55 10.25 -8.18 16.47
N LEU A 56 10.10 -7.72 15.22
CA LEU A 56 10.71 -6.48 14.72
C LEU A 56 9.68 -5.37 14.77
N ASP A 57 9.91 -4.38 15.62
CA ASP A 57 9.02 -3.22 15.72
C ASP A 57 9.23 -2.30 14.50
N VAL A 58 8.23 -2.25 13.63
CA VAL A 58 8.22 -1.37 12.46
C VAL A 58 7.05 -0.40 12.58
N GLU A 59 7.41 0.85 12.83
CA GLU A 59 6.46 1.95 12.89
C GLU A 59 5.71 2.13 11.56
N LYS A 60 4.44 2.50 11.66
CA LYS A 60 3.53 2.64 10.50
C LYS A 60 4.06 3.62 9.45
N GLU A 61 4.68 4.73 9.86
CA GLU A 61 5.26 5.71 8.95
C GLU A 61 6.50 5.17 8.25
N ALA A 62 7.33 4.38 8.94
CA ALA A 62 8.48 3.71 8.32
C ALA A 62 8.03 2.68 7.28
N ALA A 63 7.01 1.89 7.59
CA ALA A 63 6.43 0.94 6.63
C ALA A 63 5.83 1.65 5.40
N ARG A 64 5.20 2.81 5.59
CA ARG A 64 4.73 3.65 4.48
C ARG A 64 5.90 4.14 3.64
N GLU A 65 6.94 4.69 4.25
CA GLU A 65 8.12 5.15 3.49
C GLU A 65 8.73 4.03 2.64
N LEU A 66 8.77 2.80 3.14
CA LEU A 66 9.20 1.63 2.37
C LEU A 66 8.30 1.32 1.17
N VAL A 67 6.99 1.58 1.23
CA VAL A 67 6.08 1.37 0.09
C VAL A 67 6.07 2.58 -0.86
N TYR A 68 6.00 3.81 -0.33
CA TYR A 68 5.92 5.02 -1.13
C TYR A 68 7.26 5.49 -1.71
N GLY A 69 8.38 5.03 -1.16
CA GLY A 69 9.74 5.41 -1.59
C GLY A 69 10.17 6.82 -1.15
N MET A 70 9.36 7.46 -0.31
CA MET A 70 9.60 8.76 0.34
C MET A 70 8.65 8.89 1.54
N PRO A 71 8.85 9.88 2.44
CA PRO A 71 7.91 10.14 3.52
C PRO A 71 6.47 10.29 3.01
N TYR A 72 5.51 9.65 3.67
CA TYR A 72 4.12 9.64 3.20
C TYR A 72 3.54 11.05 3.09
N ALA A 73 3.90 11.95 4.01
CA ALA A 73 3.50 13.35 3.94
C ALA A 73 3.95 14.04 2.63
N ASP A 74 5.18 13.79 2.18
CA ASP A 74 5.71 14.33 0.93
C ASP A 74 5.01 13.73 -0.29
N TRP A 75 4.73 12.42 -0.25
CA TRP A 75 3.98 11.76 -1.32
C TRP A 75 2.57 12.33 -1.45
N LYS A 76 1.87 12.52 -0.32
CA LYS A 76 0.54 13.14 -0.30
C LYS A 76 0.57 14.54 -0.90
N ALA A 77 1.53 15.36 -0.50
CA ALA A 77 1.66 16.73 -0.97
C ALA A 77 1.95 16.82 -2.49
N LYS A 78 2.70 15.85 -3.05
CA LYS A 78 3.08 15.84 -4.46
C LYS A 78 2.05 15.17 -5.39
N HIS A 79 1.35 14.15 -4.90
CA HIS A 79 0.65 13.20 -5.77
C HIS A 79 -0.79 12.87 -5.37
N GLN A 80 -1.18 13.12 -4.11
CA GLN A 80 -2.54 12.79 -3.70
C GLN A 80 -3.51 13.90 -4.10
N THR A 81 -4.56 13.52 -4.80
CA THR A 81 -5.66 14.43 -5.13
C THR A 81 -6.81 14.23 -4.14
N GLU A 82 -7.64 15.26 -3.99
CA GLU A 82 -8.90 15.10 -3.26
C GLU A 82 -9.80 14.10 -3.99
N ALA A 83 -10.41 13.18 -3.24
CA ALA A 83 -11.36 12.23 -3.79
C ALA A 83 -12.67 12.93 -4.19
N THR A 84 -13.23 12.55 -5.33
CA THR A 84 -14.56 13.04 -5.75
C THR A 84 -15.66 12.45 -4.87
N GLU A 85 -16.83 13.06 -4.90
CA GLU A 85 -17.99 12.56 -4.15
C GLU A 85 -18.42 11.16 -4.61
N GLU A 86 -18.29 10.86 -5.90
CA GLU A 86 -18.55 9.52 -6.45
C GLU A 86 -17.57 8.49 -5.90
N GLN A 87 -16.28 8.82 -5.83
CA GLN A 87 -15.26 7.93 -5.26
C GLN A 87 -15.50 7.68 -3.76
N LYS A 88 -15.87 8.72 -3.00
CA LYS A 88 -16.23 8.62 -1.58
C LYS A 88 -17.48 7.76 -1.38
N ALA A 89 -18.50 7.93 -2.22
CA ALA A 89 -19.73 7.14 -2.16
C ALA A 89 -19.48 5.66 -2.49
N ALA A 90 -18.68 5.38 -3.52
CA ALA A 90 -18.27 4.02 -3.87
C ALA A 90 -17.47 3.36 -2.74
N PHE A 91 -16.60 4.12 -2.07
CA PHE A 91 -15.83 3.63 -0.92
C PHE A 91 -16.75 3.24 0.24
N LYS A 92 -17.68 4.13 0.60
CA LYS A 92 -18.66 3.85 1.66
C LYS A 92 -19.52 2.61 1.36
N LYS A 93 -19.88 2.39 0.11
CA LYS A 93 -20.67 1.22 -0.31
C LYS A 93 -19.87 -0.07 -0.27
N SER A 94 -18.61 -0.05 -0.69
CA SER A 94 -17.74 -1.22 -0.77
C SER A 94 -17.13 -1.61 0.59
N HIS A 95 -17.00 -0.66 1.51
CA HIS A 95 -16.37 -0.85 2.83
C HIS A 95 -17.26 -0.34 3.97
N PRO A 96 -18.51 -0.83 4.14
CA PRO A 96 -19.47 -0.29 5.11
C PRO A 96 -19.05 -0.46 6.58
N HIS A 97 -18.04 -1.29 6.85
CA HIS A 97 -17.56 -1.60 8.20
C HIS A 97 -16.16 -1.03 8.51
N HIS A 98 -15.55 -0.24 7.63
CA HIS A 98 -14.34 0.52 7.96
C HIS A 98 -14.72 1.87 8.58
N HIS A 99 -14.98 1.86 9.88
CA HIS A 99 -15.04 3.03 10.75
C HIS A 99 -14.11 2.82 11.94
#